data_AF-A0A958J6I1-F1
#
_entry.id   AF-A0A958J6I1-F1
#
_cell.length_a   1.000
_cell.length_b   1.000
_cell.length_c   1.000
_cell.angle_alpha   90.00
_cell.angle_beta   90.00
_cell.angle_gamma   90.00
#
_symmetry.space_group_name_H-M   'P 1'
#
loop_
_entity.id
_entity.type
_entity.pdbx_description
1 polymer ?
#
loop_
_entity_poly.entity_id
_entity_poly.type
_entity_poly.pdbx_seq_one_letter_code
_entity_poly.pdbx_strand_id
1 'polypeptide(L)'
;MKQRRSWLLLLTLIFLLPMSGRGQQKPPRLVVMLVVDQMRADHLTRFSGIFRHGFARIAKNAAIYTNAHHEHAYTVTGAGHATIATGAFPAHNGIVNNDWYDKKLGRNVYCCEDTSAALIGFPQLKPSKGRSAQNLLTSTLGDWLKTQSPESKVYGVAKKDRASILSTGMKADGAYWFDSDNASGNIITSKFYGDTIPEWVNAFNRSRRVDSYFDAGWQKLKGEETYFLAREDTFPGEAGGDSTFFPHSFKAG
;
A
#
# COMPACT_ATOMS: atom_id res chain seq x y z
N MET A 1 -60.19 -30.13 -50.33
CA MET A 1 -60.00 -29.18 -51.45
C MET A 1 -59.43 -27.88 -50.91
N LYS A 2 -58.27 -27.43 -51.45
CA LYS A 2 -57.77 -26.03 -51.61
C LYS A 2 -57.77 -25.12 -50.36
N GLN A 3 -56.75 -24.33 -49.99
CA GLN A 3 -55.46 -23.84 -50.51
C GLN A 3 -54.84 -23.07 -49.30
N ARG A 4 -53.55 -23.27 -48.93
CA ARG A 4 -52.41 -22.32 -49.15
C ARG A 4 -52.67 -20.87 -48.69
N ARG A 5 -51.79 -20.09 -48.04
CA ARG A 5 -50.36 -20.12 -47.64
C ARG A 5 -50.07 -18.75 -46.98
N SER A 6 -49.19 -18.71 -45.96
CA SER A 6 -48.28 -17.58 -45.61
C SER A 6 -49.00 -16.27 -45.14
N TRP A 7 -48.57 -15.45 -44.19
CA TRP A 7 -47.33 -14.69 -43.96
C TRP A 7 -47.49 -14.14 -42.51
N LEU A 8 -46.56 -14.28 -41.56
CA LEU A 8 -45.41 -13.39 -41.36
C LEU A 8 -44.50 -14.06 -40.32
N LEU A 9 -43.40 -14.63 -40.78
CA LEU A 9 -42.20 -14.79 -39.97
C LEU A 9 -41.69 -13.37 -39.69
N LEU A 10 -41.85 -12.88 -38.46
CA LEU A 10 -41.12 -11.71 -38.01
C LEU A 10 -39.64 -12.08 -37.98
N LEU A 11 -38.93 -11.71 -39.05
CA LEU A 11 -37.48 -11.64 -39.10
C LEU A 11 -37.02 -10.69 -38.01
N THR A 12 -36.63 -11.21 -36.85
CA THR A 12 -35.74 -10.51 -35.93
C THR A 12 -34.40 -10.37 -36.65
N LEU A 13 -34.22 -9.25 -37.35
CA LEU A 13 -32.91 -8.74 -37.74
C LEU A 13 -32.11 -8.55 -36.45
N ILE A 14 -31.28 -9.54 -36.12
CA ILE A 14 -30.16 -9.34 -35.22
C ILE A 14 -29.30 -8.30 -35.90
N PHE A 15 -29.31 -7.07 -35.37
CA PHE A 15 -28.28 -6.09 -35.67
C PHE A 15 -26.96 -6.70 -35.24
N LEU A 16 -26.24 -7.31 -36.19
CA LEU A 16 -24.80 -7.51 -36.13
C LEU A 16 -24.17 -6.12 -36.17
N LEU A 17 -24.27 -5.39 -35.06
CA LEU A 17 -23.34 -4.31 -34.78
C LEU A 17 -21.96 -4.95 -34.82
N PRO A 18 -21.05 -4.50 -35.70
CA PRO A 18 -19.66 -4.92 -35.58
C PRO A 18 -19.25 -4.54 -34.18
N MET A 19 -18.95 -5.54 -33.34
CA MET A 19 -18.14 -5.28 -32.16
C MET A 19 -16.85 -4.72 -32.72
N SER A 20 -16.74 -3.39 -32.75
CA SER A 20 -15.47 -2.72 -32.94
C SER A 20 -14.59 -3.31 -31.86
N GLY A 21 -13.73 -4.24 -32.25
CA GLY A 21 -12.75 -4.83 -31.35
C GLY A 21 -12.04 -3.64 -30.72
N ARG A 22 -12.23 -3.46 -29.41
CA ARG A 22 -11.39 -2.52 -28.66
C ARG A 22 -9.97 -2.95 -29.00
N GLY A 23 -9.29 -2.13 -29.79
CA GLY A 23 -7.92 -2.41 -30.21
C GLY A 23 -7.15 -2.87 -28.99
N GLN A 24 -6.54 -4.04 -29.07
CA GLN A 24 -5.91 -4.71 -27.95
C GLN A 24 -4.97 -3.71 -27.27
N GLN A 25 -5.41 -3.14 -26.14
CA GLN A 25 -4.60 -2.15 -25.46
C GLN A 25 -3.32 -2.87 -25.06
N LYS A 26 -2.18 -2.32 -25.49
CA LYS A 26 -0.89 -2.88 -25.10
C LYS A 26 -0.86 -2.96 -23.58
N PRO A 27 -0.51 -4.12 -22.99
CA PRO A 27 -0.47 -4.25 -21.55
C PRO A 27 0.52 -3.22 -20.97
N PRO A 28 0.22 -2.66 -19.78
CA PRO A 28 1.11 -1.71 -19.15
C PRO A 28 2.46 -2.36 -18.84
N ARG A 29 3.55 -1.61 -19.06
CA ARG A 29 4.92 -2.07 -18.74
C ARG A 29 5.27 -1.92 -17.26
N LEU A 30 4.50 -1.12 -16.51
CA LEU A 30 4.65 -0.87 -15.09
C LEU A 30 3.27 -0.65 -14.47
N VAL A 31 3.03 -1.30 -13.34
CA VAL A 31 1.86 -1.06 -12.48
C VAL A 31 2.37 -0.53 -11.15
N VAL A 32 1.77 0.55 -10.66
CA VAL A 32 2.11 1.15 -9.36
C VAL A 32 0.88 1.05 -8.45
N MET A 33 1.00 0.26 -7.39
CA MET A 33 0.01 0.19 -6.33
C MET A 33 0.40 1.17 -5.22
N LEU A 34 -0.31 2.31 -5.15
CA LEU A 34 -0.08 3.35 -4.15
C LEU A 34 -1.17 3.30 -3.08
N VAL A 35 -0.78 2.93 -1.85
CA VAL A 35 -1.68 2.93 -0.69
C VAL A 35 -1.25 4.03 0.27
N VAL A 36 -2.14 4.99 0.52
CA VAL A 36 -1.91 6.06 1.50
C VAL A 36 -2.51 5.64 2.82
N ASP A 37 -1.64 5.26 3.77
CA ASP A 37 -2.04 4.74 5.07
C ASP A 37 -2.93 5.76 5.81
N GLN A 38 -4.07 5.30 6.33
CA GLN A 38 -5.06 6.10 7.05
C GLN A 38 -5.70 7.25 6.24
N MET A 39 -5.62 7.23 4.91
CA MET A 39 -6.32 8.22 4.08
C MET A 39 -7.82 7.93 4.03
N ARG A 40 -8.64 8.81 4.61
CA ARG A 40 -10.10 8.72 4.51
C ARG A 40 -10.58 9.07 3.09
N ALA A 41 -11.72 8.49 2.71
CA ALA A 41 -12.33 8.72 1.40
C ALA A 41 -12.64 10.21 1.13
N ASP A 42 -13.04 10.96 2.15
CA ASP A 42 -13.37 12.38 2.02
C ASP A 42 -12.16 13.29 1.84
N HIS A 43 -10.92 12.83 2.08
CA HIS A 43 -9.74 13.68 1.92
C HIS A 43 -9.56 14.19 0.47
N LEU A 44 -9.89 13.36 -0.53
CA LEU A 44 -9.76 13.78 -1.94
C LEU A 44 -10.72 14.92 -2.31
N THR A 45 -11.93 14.90 -1.76
CA THR A 45 -12.94 15.94 -2.01
C THR A 45 -12.73 17.14 -1.09
N ARG A 46 -12.55 16.92 0.22
CA ARG A 46 -12.33 17.95 1.24
C ARG A 46 -11.16 18.87 0.91
N PHE A 47 -10.05 18.32 0.41
CA PHE A 47 -8.84 19.07 0.05
C PHE A 47 -8.69 19.33 -1.46
N SER A 48 -9.72 19.05 -2.26
CA SER A 48 -9.65 19.18 -3.73
C SER A 48 -9.24 20.58 -4.19
N GLY A 49 -9.75 21.63 -3.55
CA GLY A 49 -9.46 23.03 -3.87
C GLY A 49 -8.00 23.46 -3.69
N ILE A 50 -7.18 22.68 -2.96
CA ILE A 50 -5.76 22.99 -2.73
C ILE A 50 -4.80 22.09 -3.52
N PHE A 51 -5.28 20.98 -4.10
CA PHE A 51 -4.46 20.15 -4.97
C PHE A 51 -4.20 20.86 -6.31
N ARG A 52 -2.97 20.73 -6.81
CA ARG A 52 -2.53 21.32 -8.11
C ARG A 52 -1.96 20.26 -9.07
N HIS A 53 -1.30 19.25 -8.51
CA HIS A 53 -0.71 18.11 -9.22
C HIS A 53 -1.15 16.82 -8.53
N GLY A 54 -0.48 15.69 -8.76
CA GLY A 54 -0.69 14.43 -8.01
C GLY A 54 -2.18 14.03 -7.94
N PHE A 55 -2.80 14.21 -6.77
CA PHE A 55 -4.23 13.99 -6.57
C PHE A 55 -5.14 14.79 -7.51
N ALA A 56 -4.81 16.02 -7.90
CA ALA A 56 -5.59 16.76 -8.90
C ALA A 56 -5.55 16.07 -10.28
N ARG A 57 -4.41 15.48 -10.65
CA ARG A 57 -4.28 14.68 -11.88
C ARG A 57 -5.09 13.39 -11.78
N ILE A 58 -5.04 12.71 -10.63
CA ILE A 58 -5.82 11.48 -10.40
C ILE A 58 -7.31 11.80 -10.46
N ALA A 59 -7.77 12.83 -9.74
CA ALA A 59 -9.18 13.25 -9.73
C ALA A 59 -9.73 13.57 -11.13
N LYS A 60 -8.89 14.11 -12.02
CA LYS A 60 -9.29 14.46 -13.39
C LYS A 60 -9.29 13.28 -14.37
N ASN A 61 -8.37 12.33 -14.22
CA ASN A 61 -8.07 11.33 -15.27
C ASN A 61 -8.29 9.86 -14.85
N ALA A 62 -8.58 9.58 -13.58
CA ALA A 62 -8.75 8.22 -13.09
C ALA A 62 -10.22 7.79 -13.09
N ALA A 63 -10.44 6.47 -13.10
CA ALA A 63 -11.69 5.89 -12.63
C ALA A 63 -11.72 5.98 -11.11
N ILE A 64 -12.76 6.60 -10.54
CA ILE A 64 -12.88 6.84 -9.09
C ILE A 64 -14.05 6.02 -8.55
N TYR A 65 -13.74 5.16 -7.58
CA TYR A 65 -14.75 4.41 -6.83
C TYR A 65 -14.96 5.10 -5.49
N THR A 66 -16.11 5.75 -5.33
CA THR A 66 -16.45 6.54 -4.14
C THR A 66 -17.10 5.72 -3.02
N ASN A 67 -17.53 4.49 -3.32
CA ASN A 67 -18.15 3.56 -2.37
C ASN A 67 -17.31 2.27 -2.27
N ALA A 68 -16.02 2.42 -1.98
CA ALA A 68 -15.10 1.31 -1.74
C ALA A 68 -14.84 1.15 -0.24
N HIS A 69 -14.91 -0.08 0.27
CA HIS A 69 -14.83 -0.37 1.70
C HIS A 69 -13.80 -1.46 2.00
N HIS A 70 -13.16 -1.35 3.15
CA HIS A 70 -12.53 -2.50 3.79
C HIS A 70 -13.62 -3.30 4.51
N GLU A 71 -14.16 -4.31 3.84
CA GLU A 71 -15.28 -5.13 4.36
C GLU A 71 -14.82 -6.19 5.38
N HIS A 72 -14.06 -5.75 6.38
CA HIS A 72 -13.64 -6.56 7.52
C HIS A 72 -13.65 -5.72 8.80
N ALA A 73 -13.90 -6.37 9.94
CA ALA A 73 -14.14 -5.66 11.20
C ALA A 73 -12.93 -4.87 11.72
N TYR A 74 -11.72 -5.40 11.57
CA TYR A 74 -10.49 -4.79 12.08
C TYR A 74 -9.75 -4.02 10.99
N THR A 75 -10.07 -2.73 10.83
CA THR A 75 -9.49 -1.85 9.82
C THR A 75 -8.10 -1.35 10.22
N VAL A 76 -7.14 -2.27 10.31
CA VAL A 76 -5.74 -1.99 10.67
C VAL A 76 -4.81 -2.15 9.47
N THR A 77 -3.62 -1.55 9.54
CA THR A 77 -2.65 -1.50 8.43
C THR A 77 -2.39 -2.87 7.79
N GLY A 78 -2.07 -3.91 8.56
CA GLY A 78 -1.71 -5.22 8.02
C GLY A 78 -2.85 -5.87 7.24
N ALA A 79 -4.02 -5.98 7.87
CA ALA A 79 -5.24 -6.54 7.26
C ALA A 79 -5.66 -5.78 6.00
N GLY A 80 -5.58 -4.44 6.03
CA GLY A 80 -5.89 -3.58 4.88
C GLY A 80 -4.98 -3.82 3.68
N HIS A 81 -3.66 -3.82 3.89
CA HIS A 81 -2.69 -4.02 2.79
C HIS A 81 -2.79 -5.44 2.20
N ALA A 82 -2.90 -6.47 3.05
CA ALA A 82 -3.09 -7.85 2.58
C ALA A 82 -4.37 -8.00 1.75
N THR A 83 -5.48 -7.36 2.17
CA THR A 83 -6.75 -7.39 1.43
C THR A 83 -6.60 -6.74 0.05
N ILE A 84 -5.97 -5.56 -0.02
CA ILE A 84 -5.75 -4.86 -1.29
C ILE A 84 -4.88 -5.71 -2.24
N ALA A 85 -3.82 -6.32 -1.73
CA ALA A 85 -2.84 -7.03 -2.54
C ALA A 85 -3.32 -8.41 -3.02
N THR A 86 -4.18 -9.08 -2.24
CA THR A 86 -4.66 -10.45 -2.53
C THR A 86 -6.05 -10.49 -3.16
N GLY A 87 -6.86 -9.44 -2.98
CA GLY A 87 -8.28 -9.47 -3.32
C GLY A 87 -9.10 -10.40 -2.42
N ALA A 88 -8.53 -10.88 -1.31
CA ALA A 88 -9.17 -11.81 -0.38
C ALA A 88 -9.33 -11.17 1.01
N PHE A 89 -10.41 -11.49 1.71
CA PHE A 89 -10.65 -11.01 3.07
C PHE A 89 -9.62 -11.57 4.07
N PRO A 90 -9.41 -10.90 5.22
CA PRO A 90 -8.52 -11.38 6.27
C PRO A 90 -8.73 -12.84 6.70
N ALA A 91 -9.98 -13.31 6.71
CA ALA A 91 -10.32 -14.71 7.02
C ALA A 91 -9.73 -15.73 6.04
N HIS A 92 -9.39 -15.31 4.82
CA HIS A 92 -8.81 -16.15 3.77
C HIS A 92 -7.32 -15.86 3.56
N ASN A 93 -6.92 -14.60 3.57
CA ASN A 93 -5.51 -14.22 3.39
C ASN A 93 -4.66 -14.44 4.64
N GLY A 94 -5.27 -14.66 5.82
CA GLY A 94 -4.61 -15.00 7.08
C GLY A 94 -4.19 -13.80 7.94
N ILE A 95 -4.20 -12.58 7.42
CA ILE A 95 -3.74 -11.37 8.15
C ILE A 95 -4.94 -10.67 8.79
N VAL A 96 -5.32 -11.13 9.98
CA VAL A 96 -6.51 -10.64 10.71
C VAL A 96 -6.27 -9.38 11.54
N ASN A 97 -5.02 -9.08 11.88
CA ASN A 97 -4.61 -7.91 12.66
C ASN A 97 -3.12 -7.59 12.40
N ASN A 98 -2.60 -6.48 12.96
CA ASN A 98 -1.16 -6.24 12.98
C ASN A 98 -0.42 -7.24 13.88
N ASP A 99 -1.07 -7.65 14.98
CA ASP A 99 -0.58 -8.63 15.94
C ASP A 99 -1.74 -9.50 16.42
N TRP A 100 -1.51 -10.78 16.64
CA TRP A 100 -2.52 -11.69 17.18
C TRP A 100 -1.91 -12.71 18.15
N TYR A 101 -2.73 -13.24 19.04
CA TYR A 101 -2.31 -14.30 19.95
C TYR A 101 -2.27 -15.65 19.22
N ASP A 102 -1.10 -16.24 19.11
CA ASP A 102 -0.91 -17.60 18.59
C ASP A 102 -0.99 -18.59 19.76
N LYS A 103 -2.03 -19.44 19.76
CA LYS A 103 -2.26 -20.42 20.82
C LYS A 103 -1.22 -21.53 20.86
N LYS A 104 -0.60 -21.88 19.74
CA LYS A 104 0.44 -22.93 19.67
C LYS A 104 1.75 -22.41 20.26
N LEU A 105 2.08 -21.15 20.01
CA LEU A 105 3.27 -20.50 20.55
C LEU A 105 3.07 -19.89 21.94
N GLY A 106 1.81 -19.74 22.39
CA GLY A 106 1.47 -19.20 23.70
C GLY A 106 1.76 -17.69 23.84
N ARG A 107 1.87 -16.96 22.74
CA ARG A 107 2.26 -15.53 22.73
C ARG A 107 1.63 -14.75 21.58
N ASN A 108 1.73 -13.43 21.64
CA ASN A 108 1.43 -12.59 20.48
C ASN A 108 2.51 -12.74 19.39
N VAL A 109 2.06 -12.75 18.14
CA VAL A 109 2.87 -12.83 16.92
C VAL A 109 2.53 -11.62 16.06
N TYR A 110 3.57 -10.95 15.57
CA TYR A 110 3.43 -9.85 14.64
C TYR A 110 3.14 -10.35 13.21
N CYS A 111 2.33 -9.61 12.45
CA CYS A 111 1.82 -10.05 11.15
C CYS A 111 2.87 -10.45 10.11
N CYS A 112 4.03 -9.80 10.12
CA CYS A 112 5.15 -10.13 9.25
C CYS A 112 6.33 -10.75 10.00
N GLU A 113 6.14 -11.24 11.23
CA GLU A 113 7.20 -11.90 11.99
C GLU A 113 7.68 -13.16 11.28
N ASP A 114 9.00 -13.27 11.11
CA ASP A 114 9.66 -14.48 10.63
C ASP A 114 11.08 -14.56 11.20
N THR A 115 11.29 -15.40 12.20
CA THR A 115 12.58 -15.56 12.87
C THR A 115 13.64 -16.23 11.99
N SER A 116 13.25 -16.89 10.90
CA SER A 116 14.20 -17.47 9.94
C SER A 116 14.73 -16.44 8.94
N ALA A 117 14.02 -15.32 8.76
CA ALA A 117 14.35 -14.25 7.82
C ALA A 117 14.95 -13.04 8.52
N ALA A 118 16.18 -13.17 9.03
CA ALA A 118 16.88 -12.10 9.74
C ALA A 118 16.90 -10.77 8.96
N LEU A 119 16.75 -9.64 9.67
CA LEU A 119 16.83 -8.32 9.06
C LEU A 119 18.23 -8.03 8.50
N ILE A 120 18.30 -7.32 7.39
CA ILE A 120 19.55 -6.85 6.78
C ILE A 120 19.48 -5.35 6.54
N GLY A 121 20.58 -4.65 6.81
CA GLY A 121 20.72 -3.22 6.52
C GLY A 121 21.41 -2.39 7.59
N PHE A 122 21.67 -2.95 8.76
CA PHE A 122 22.53 -2.32 9.75
C PHE A 122 23.22 -3.35 10.65
N PRO A 123 24.51 -3.19 11.02
CA PRO A 123 25.26 -4.18 11.82
C PRO A 123 24.70 -4.39 13.23
N GLN A 124 23.96 -3.41 13.77
CA GLN A 124 23.46 -3.42 15.16
C GLN A 124 21.96 -3.74 15.24
N LEU A 125 21.38 -4.35 14.20
CA LEU A 125 19.98 -4.80 14.26
C LEU A 125 19.83 -5.81 15.39
N LYS A 126 18.84 -5.60 16.26
CA LYS A 126 18.59 -6.50 17.39
C LYS A 126 18.37 -7.94 16.86
N PRO A 127 19.05 -8.97 17.43
CA PRO A 127 19.25 -10.29 16.80
C PRO A 127 18.03 -11.17 16.40
N SER A 128 16.77 -10.74 16.50
CA SER A 128 15.65 -11.70 16.35
C SER A 128 14.32 -11.16 15.80
N LYS A 129 14.28 -9.99 15.17
CA LYS A 129 13.03 -9.47 14.57
C LYS A 129 12.98 -9.68 13.05
N GLY A 130 13.29 -10.88 12.57
CA GLY A 130 13.20 -11.17 11.15
C GLY A 130 11.80 -10.96 10.57
N ARG A 131 11.71 -10.77 9.24
CA ARG A 131 10.49 -10.37 8.55
C ARG A 131 10.30 -11.07 7.22
N SER A 132 9.07 -11.52 6.94
CA SER A 132 8.68 -12.03 5.62
C SER A 132 7.16 -12.01 5.44
N ALA A 133 6.70 -12.45 4.27
CA ALA A 133 5.29 -12.66 3.96
C ALA A 133 4.77 -14.04 4.42
N GLN A 134 5.50 -14.81 5.24
CA GLN A 134 5.16 -16.22 5.54
C GLN A 134 3.77 -16.45 6.13
N ASN A 135 3.20 -15.45 6.82
CA ASN A 135 1.86 -15.54 7.41
C ASN A 135 0.74 -15.24 6.41
N LEU A 136 1.08 -14.84 5.17
CA LEU A 136 0.11 -14.62 4.10
C LEU A 136 -0.27 -15.97 3.48
N LEU A 137 -1.55 -16.34 3.61
CA LEU A 137 -2.08 -17.63 3.15
C LEU A 137 -2.59 -17.61 1.70
N THR A 138 -2.65 -16.44 1.08
CA THR A 138 -3.17 -16.24 -0.29
C THR A 138 -2.17 -15.45 -1.13
N SER A 139 -2.05 -15.80 -2.40
CA SER A 139 -1.17 -15.11 -3.35
C SER A 139 -1.61 -13.66 -3.61
N THR A 140 -0.65 -12.75 -3.69
CA THR A 140 -0.87 -11.36 -4.10
C THR A 140 -0.95 -11.23 -5.63
N LEU A 141 -1.38 -10.06 -6.12
CA LEU A 141 -1.24 -9.69 -7.54
C LEU A 141 0.21 -9.85 -8.04
N GLY A 142 1.20 -9.52 -7.21
CA GLY A 142 2.62 -9.70 -7.54
C GLY A 142 2.99 -11.19 -7.70
N ASP A 143 2.49 -12.05 -6.82
CA ASP A 143 2.69 -13.50 -6.90
C ASP A 143 2.07 -14.08 -8.17
N TRP A 144 0.86 -13.65 -8.53
CA TRP A 144 0.20 -14.02 -9.78
C TRP A 144 0.99 -13.56 -11.01
N LEU A 145 1.45 -12.31 -11.00
CA LEU A 145 2.24 -11.74 -12.09
C LEU A 145 3.52 -12.55 -12.35
N LYS A 146 4.26 -12.90 -11.29
CA LYS A 146 5.47 -13.73 -11.43
C LYS A 146 5.17 -15.18 -11.80
N THR A 147 4.01 -15.72 -11.40
CA THR A 147 3.58 -17.05 -11.83
C THR A 147 3.31 -17.08 -13.33
N GLN A 148 2.67 -16.04 -13.86
CA GLN A 148 2.34 -15.93 -15.28
C GLN A 148 3.54 -15.49 -16.14
N SER A 149 4.43 -14.68 -15.58
CA SER A 149 5.58 -14.10 -16.28
C SER A 149 6.76 -13.99 -15.31
N PRO A 150 7.56 -15.06 -15.18
CA PRO A 150 8.64 -15.16 -14.19
C PRO A 150 9.69 -14.05 -14.25
N GLU A 151 9.89 -13.45 -15.42
CA GLU A 151 10.80 -12.31 -15.63
C GLU A 151 10.28 -10.98 -15.06
N SER A 152 9.01 -10.92 -14.65
CA SER A 152 8.41 -9.73 -14.05
C SER A 152 9.11 -9.36 -12.75
N LYS A 153 9.19 -8.06 -12.49
CA LYS A 153 9.79 -7.51 -11.27
C LYS A 153 8.72 -6.98 -10.34
N VAL A 154 8.75 -7.43 -9.08
CA VAL A 154 7.80 -7.06 -8.02
C VAL A 154 8.59 -6.51 -6.84
N TYR A 155 8.44 -5.20 -6.59
CA TYR A 155 9.12 -4.50 -5.51
C TYR A 155 8.12 -3.75 -4.61
N GLY A 156 8.43 -3.71 -3.31
CA GLY A 156 7.68 -2.97 -2.31
C GLY A 156 8.58 -1.97 -1.61
N VAL A 157 8.08 -0.75 -1.42
CA VAL A 157 8.76 0.29 -0.62
C VAL A 157 7.72 0.99 0.24
N ALA A 158 7.93 1.03 1.55
CA ALA A 158 7.03 1.73 2.46
C ALA A 158 7.76 2.23 3.72
N LYS A 159 7.09 3.08 4.51
CA LYS A 159 7.61 3.43 5.86
C LYS A 159 7.55 2.24 6.81
N LYS A 160 6.55 1.37 6.68
CA LYS A 160 6.30 0.21 7.56
C LYS A 160 6.63 -1.08 6.82
N ASP A 161 7.27 -2.03 7.49
CA ASP A 161 7.55 -3.37 6.96
C ASP A 161 6.29 -4.07 6.42
N ARG A 162 5.23 -4.16 7.23
CA ARG A 162 3.96 -4.80 6.84
C ARG A 162 3.28 -4.18 5.64
N ALA A 163 3.43 -2.87 5.44
CA ALA A 163 2.88 -2.20 4.27
C ALA A 163 3.65 -2.57 2.99
N SER A 164 4.97 -2.75 3.09
CA SER A 164 5.83 -3.18 1.99
C SER A 164 5.62 -4.66 1.67
N ILE A 165 5.77 -5.52 2.69
CA ILE A 165 5.76 -6.99 2.62
C ILE A 165 4.40 -7.53 2.17
N LEU A 166 3.30 -7.11 2.82
CA LEU A 166 1.98 -7.66 2.52
C LEU A 166 1.41 -7.15 1.19
N SER A 167 1.97 -6.06 0.66
CA SER A 167 1.62 -5.51 -0.66
C SER A 167 2.26 -6.28 -1.81
N THR A 168 3.41 -6.92 -1.58
CA THR A 168 4.18 -7.60 -2.63
C THR A 168 3.99 -9.10 -2.63
N GLY A 169 3.88 -9.74 -1.47
CA GLY A 169 3.66 -11.18 -1.35
C GLY A 169 4.95 -12.02 -1.34
N MET A 170 4.76 -13.34 -1.42
CA MET A 170 5.81 -14.34 -1.18
C MET A 170 6.87 -14.41 -2.29
N LYS A 171 6.54 -14.02 -3.52
CA LYS A 171 7.42 -14.11 -4.68
C LYS A 171 8.12 -12.79 -5.02
N ALA A 172 8.00 -11.76 -4.18
CA ALA A 172 8.58 -10.45 -4.45
C ALA A 172 10.10 -10.52 -4.71
N ASP A 173 10.61 -9.69 -5.63
CA ASP A 173 12.06 -9.51 -5.84
C ASP A 173 12.70 -8.67 -4.73
N GLY A 174 11.90 -7.88 -4.01
CA GLY A 174 12.37 -7.14 -2.85
C GLY A 174 11.26 -6.37 -2.15
N ALA A 175 11.29 -6.36 -0.82
CA ALA A 175 10.49 -5.45 -0.01
C ALA A 175 11.41 -4.64 0.88
N TYR A 176 11.31 -3.32 0.82
CA TYR A 176 12.16 -2.40 1.56
C TYR A 176 11.31 -1.50 2.45
N TRP A 177 11.80 -1.20 3.65
CA TRP A 177 11.08 -0.33 4.57
C TRP A 177 12.00 0.49 5.45
N PHE A 178 11.46 1.59 5.97
CA PHE A 178 12.19 2.44 6.92
C PHE A 178 12.31 1.75 8.28
N ASP A 179 13.52 1.76 8.83
CA ASP A 179 13.84 1.17 10.13
C ASP A 179 13.48 2.12 11.28
N SER A 180 12.19 2.22 11.57
CA SER A 180 11.69 3.02 12.70
C SER A 180 12.03 2.40 14.06
N ASP A 181 12.14 1.07 14.13
CA ASP A 181 12.31 0.33 15.39
C ASP A 181 13.69 0.56 16.03
N ASN A 182 14.72 0.83 15.22
CA ASN A 182 16.07 1.09 15.69
C ASN A 182 16.52 2.54 15.46
N ALA A 183 15.60 3.41 14.99
CA ALA A 183 15.86 4.83 14.70
C ALA A 183 17.12 5.07 13.84
N SER A 184 17.49 4.10 12.98
CA SER A 184 18.75 4.18 12.22
C SER A 184 18.70 5.21 11.09
N GLY A 185 17.50 5.64 10.69
CA GLY A 185 17.30 6.51 9.53
C GLY A 185 17.47 5.79 8.19
N ASN A 186 17.64 4.47 8.20
CA ASN A 186 17.94 3.67 7.01
C ASN A 186 16.70 2.95 6.49
N ILE A 187 16.72 2.67 5.19
CA ILE A 187 15.88 1.67 4.54
C ILE A 187 16.55 0.31 4.67
N ILE A 188 15.81 -0.68 5.14
CA ILE A 188 16.26 -2.04 5.41
C ILE A 188 15.40 -3.07 4.68
N THR A 189 15.81 -4.33 4.72
CA THR A 189 15.02 -5.49 4.27
C THR A 189 15.32 -6.72 5.14
N SER A 190 15.05 -7.93 4.67
CA SER A 190 15.34 -9.19 5.37
C SER A 190 15.98 -10.23 4.44
N LYS A 191 16.58 -11.26 5.03
CA LYS A 191 17.14 -12.42 4.34
C LYS A 191 16.14 -13.16 3.46
N PHE A 192 14.84 -13.01 3.71
CA PHE A 192 13.80 -13.54 2.81
C PHE A 192 13.88 -12.94 1.40
N TYR A 193 14.28 -11.67 1.25
CA TYR A 193 14.32 -10.97 -0.03
C TYR A 193 15.71 -10.94 -0.68
N GLY A 194 16.74 -11.45 0.00
CA GLY A 194 18.10 -11.50 -0.53
C GLY A 194 19.15 -11.48 0.57
N ASP A 195 20.40 -11.78 0.20
CA ASP A 195 21.49 -11.85 1.16
C ASP A 195 22.09 -10.50 1.54
N THR A 196 21.93 -9.51 0.67
CA THR A 196 22.54 -8.19 0.77
C THR A 196 21.54 -7.10 0.41
N ILE A 197 21.80 -5.87 0.86
CA ILE A 197 21.06 -4.69 0.40
C ILE A 197 21.57 -4.29 -0.99
N PRO A 198 20.69 -4.08 -1.98
CA PRO A 198 21.10 -3.60 -3.30
C PRO A 198 21.73 -2.21 -3.25
N GLU A 199 22.62 -1.94 -4.21
CA GLU A 199 23.42 -0.71 -4.18
C GLU A 199 22.59 0.58 -4.26
N TRP A 200 21.45 0.58 -4.95
CA TRP A 200 20.57 1.75 -5.00
C TRP A 200 19.97 2.10 -3.62
N VAL A 201 19.71 1.10 -2.77
CA VAL A 201 19.25 1.30 -1.39
C VAL A 201 20.40 1.77 -0.51
N ASN A 202 21.60 1.18 -0.67
CA ASN A 202 22.79 1.64 0.04
C ASN A 202 23.12 3.10 -0.30
N ALA A 203 23.02 3.48 -1.58
CA ALA A 203 23.20 4.85 -2.02
C ALA A 203 22.17 5.80 -1.39
N PHE A 204 20.90 5.39 -1.31
CA PHE A 204 19.87 6.18 -0.61
C PHE A 204 20.23 6.35 0.88
N ASN A 205 20.58 5.27 1.57
CA ASN A 205 20.93 5.32 3.00
C ASN A 205 22.15 6.21 3.26
N ARG A 206 23.23 6.07 2.45
CA ARG A 206 24.43 6.91 2.56
C ARG A 206 24.16 8.38 2.30
N SER A 207 23.15 8.70 1.49
CA SER A 207 22.79 10.10 1.23
C SER A 207 22.24 10.83 2.46
N ARG A 208 21.79 10.09 3.49
CA ARG A 208 21.17 10.65 4.71
C ARG A 208 20.09 11.68 4.40
N ARG A 209 19.42 11.58 3.25
CA ARG A 209 18.41 12.56 2.80
C ARG A 209 17.29 12.75 3.80
N VAL A 210 16.96 11.71 4.56
CA VAL A 210 15.94 11.76 5.62
C VAL A 210 16.28 12.82 6.68
N ASP A 211 17.57 12.98 7.01
CA ASP A 211 18.03 13.93 8.04
C ASP A 211 17.71 15.38 7.66
N SER A 212 17.84 15.70 6.37
CA SER A 212 17.57 17.06 5.86
C SER A 212 16.13 17.54 6.08
N TYR A 213 15.18 16.62 6.32
CA TYR A 213 13.79 16.98 6.62
C TYR A 213 13.58 17.38 8.09
N PHE A 214 14.49 17.02 9.00
CA PHE A 214 14.39 17.40 10.41
C PHE A 214 14.94 18.81 10.65
N ASP A 215 15.99 19.21 9.92
CA ASP A 215 16.64 20.51 10.05
C ASP A 215 15.69 21.68 9.77
N ALA A 216 14.72 21.48 8.87
CA ALA A 216 13.74 22.49 8.49
C ALA A 216 12.63 22.69 9.54
N GLY A 217 12.51 21.80 10.53
CA GLY A 217 11.33 21.70 11.39
C GLY A 217 10.06 21.38 10.58
N TRP A 218 8.92 21.36 11.26
CA TRP A 218 7.62 21.19 10.61
C TRP A 218 6.79 22.45 10.74
N GLN A 219 6.52 23.09 9.59
CA GLN A 219 5.73 24.31 9.48
C GLN A 219 4.53 24.08 8.58
N LYS A 220 3.49 24.91 8.74
CA LYS A 220 2.35 24.94 7.82
C LYS A 220 2.83 25.33 6.43
N LEU A 221 2.39 24.57 5.42
CA LEU A 221 2.80 24.77 4.02
C LEU A 221 2.02 25.90 3.33
N LYS A 222 0.80 26.17 3.80
CA LYS A 222 -0.12 27.18 3.26
C LYS A 222 -0.41 28.25 4.31
N GLY A 223 -1.05 29.34 3.91
CA GLY A 223 -1.54 30.34 4.85
C GLY A 223 -2.69 29.78 5.72
N GLU A 224 -2.90 30.42 6.87
CA GLU A 224 -3.90 30.01 7.87
C GLU A 224 -5.31 29.91 7.28
N GLU A 225 -5.63 30.72 6.27
CA GLU A 225 -6.90 30.73 5.54
C GLU A 225 -7.20 29.40 4.82
N THR A 226 -6.22 28.51 4.69
CA THR A 226 -6.40 27.17 4.11
C THR A 226 -6.82 26.13 5.16
N TYR A 227 -6.44 26.34 6.42
CA TYR A 227 -6.53 25.31 7.46
C TYR A 227 -7.92 25.15 8.10
N PHE A 228 -8.90 25.98 7.72
CA PHE A 228 -10.32 25.69 8.01
C PHE A 228 -10.78 24.35 7.41
N LEU A 229 -10.08 23.88 6.37
CA LEU A 229 -10.29 22.55 5.80
C LEU A 229 -9.74 21.43 6.67
N ALA A 230 -8.91 21.68 7.68
CA ALA A 230 -8.38 20.68 8.60
C ALA A 230 -9.20 20.62 9.89
N ARG A 231 -8.81 19.75 10.84
CA ARG A 231 -9.24 19.93 12.23
C ARG A 231 -8.41 21.05 12.87
N GLU A 232 -8.85 21.52 14.03
CA GLU A 232 -8.02 22.39 14.88
C GLU A 232 -6.67 21.73 15.18
N ASP A 233 -5.64 22.56 15.29
CA ASP A 233 -4.25 22.13 15.42
C ASP A 233 -4.04 21.35 16.72
N THR A 234 -4.48 21.91 17.84
CA THR A 234 -4.46 21.26 19.15
C THR A 234 -5.71 20.42 19.35
N PHE A 235 -5.54 19.12 19.56
CA PHE A 235 -6.65 18.20 19.82
C PHE A 235 -6.41 17.30 21.05
N PRO A 236 -7.44 17.06 21.90
CA PRO A 236 -7.33 16.12 23.02
C PRO A 236 -6.87 14.72 22.59
N GLY A 237 -5.73 14.26 23.13
CA GLY A 237 -5.15 12.95 22.83
C GLY A 237 -3.92 12.99 21.90
N GLU A 238 -3.49 14.17 21.45
CA GLU A 238 -2.21 14.33 20.73
C GLU A 238 -1.02 14.38 21.69
N ALA A 239 0.03 13.60 21.38
CA ALA A 239 1.38 13.69 21.94
C ALA A 239 1.52 13.82 23.47
N GLY A 240 0.52 13.44 24.26
CA GLY A 240 0.53 13.64 25.71
C GLY A 240 0.40 15.11 26.15
N GLY A 241 0.04 16.03 25.24
CA GLY A 241 -0.15 17.46 25.51
C GLY A 241 1.03 18.37 25.11
N ASP A 242 2.19 17.80 24.74
CA ASP A 242 3.37 18.57 24.37
C ASP A 242 3.46 18.83 22.86
N SER A 243 3.84 20.07 22.48
CA SER A 243 4.02 20.49 21.08
C SER A 243 2.81 20.12 20.20
N THR A 244 1.60 20.44 20.66
CA THR A 244 0.31 20.15 19.98
C THR A 244 -0.13 21.25 19.01
N PHE A 245 0.79 22.12 18.60
CA PHE A 245 0.52 23.16 17.61
C PHE A 245 1.76 23.47 16.79
N PHE A 246 1.55 23.95 15.56
CA PHE A 246 2.60 24.40 14.68
C PHE A 246 3.25 25.72 15.15
N PRO A 247 4.55 25.92 14.90
CA PRO A 247 5.49 24.99 14.25
C PRO A 247 6.07 23.95 15.22
N HIS A 248 6.35 22.75 14.73
CA HIS A 248 7.09 21.74 15.50
C HIS A 248 8.59 21.84 15.20
N SER A 249 9.40 21.83 16.26
CA SER A 249 10.86 21.79 16.19
C SER A 249 11.34 20.38 16.47
N PHE A 250 12.26 19.87 15.66
CA PHE A 250 12.85 18.54 15.83
C PHE A 250 14.33 18.58 16.23
N LYS A 251 14.80 19.69 16.82
CA LYS A 251 16.20 19.80 17.26
C LYS A 251 16.56 18.59 18.11
N ALA A 252 17.58 17.86 17.64
CA ALA A 252 18.19 16.76 18.37
C ALA A 252 18.68 17.27 19.73
N GLY A 253 18.25 16.61 20.80
CA GLY A 253 18.98 16.63 22.07
C GLY A 253 20.22 15.75 21.97
#